data_AF-A0A419T5C7-F1
#
_entry.id   AF-A0A419T5C7-F1
#
_cell.length_a   1.000
_cell.length_b   1.000
_cell.length_c   1.000
_cell.angle_alpha   90.00
_cell.angle_beta   90.00
_cell.angle_gamma   90.00
#
_symmetry.space_group_name_H-M   'P 1'
#
loop_
_entity.id
_entity.type
_entity.pdbx_description
1 polymer ?
#
loop_
_entity_poly.entity_id
_entity_poly.type
_entity_poly.pdbx_seq_one_letter_code
_entity_poly.pdbx_strand_id
1 'polypeptide(L)'
;MDQHKHRFNLLKTVEGTGWVLCDALDTMVRNNIQPSYENNGSVESQLANNMAEIFEVVSECEEPEVIDFLAEKIIEYAGNDINMYLSYMDANMGDNPLYKRVYEMATKG
;
A
#
# COMPACT_ATOMS: atom_id res chain seq x y z
N MET A 1 -0.78 10.66 27.92
CA MET A 1 -2.13 10.05 27.82
C MET A 1 -2.86 10.55 26.56
N ASP A 2 -2.76 11.83 26.20
CA ASP A 2 -3.35 12.35 24.95
C ASP A 2 -2.70 11.87 23.65
N GLN A 3 -1.36 11.74 23.59
CA GLN A 3 -0.68 11.25 22.38
C GLN A 3 -1.09 9.82 22.00
N HIS A 4 -1.24 8.91 22.96
CA HIS A 4 -1.71 7.55 22.69
C HIS A 4 -3.15 7.51 22.18
N LYS A 5 -4.02 8.38 22.72
CA LYS A 5 -5.41 8.47 22.28
C LYS A 5 -5.52 9.09 20.89
N HIS A 6 -4.72 10.12 20.60
CA HIS A 6 -4.62 10.74 19.29
C HIS A 6 -4.13 9.72 18.24
N ARG A 7 -3.03 9.03 18.52
CA ARG A 7 -2.48 7.97 17.66
C ARG A 7 -3.50 6.85 17.42
N PHE A 8 -4.16 6.36 18.48
CA PHE A 8 -5.18 5.32 18.34
C PHE A 8 -6.34 5.76 17.44
N ASN A 9 -6.80 7.01 17.59
CA ASN A 9 -7.87 7.54 16.75
C ASN A 9 -7.42 7.72 15.31
N LEU A 10 -6.21 8.25 15.08
CA LEU A 10 -5.61 8.38 13.75
C LEU A 10 -5.54 7.02 13.04
N LEU A 11 -4.94 6.02 13.70
CA LEU A 11 -4.81 4.66 13.15
C LEU A 11 -6.17 4.02 12.86
N LYS A 12 -7.17 4.20 13.74
CA LYS A 12 -8.54 3.74 13.47
C LYS A 12 -9.20 4.44 12.29
N THR A 13 -8.89 5.72 12.05
CA THR A 13 -9.43 6.45 10.91
C THR A 13 -8.83 5.95 9.59
N VAL A 14 -7.54 5.62 9.58
CA VAL A 14 -6.86 5.13 8.36
C VAL A 14 -7.00 3.62 8.15
N GLU A 15 -7.44 2.87 9.17
CA GLU A 15 -7.62 1.42 9.10
C GLU A 15 -8.53 0.98 7.94
N GLY A 16 -9.66 1.66 7.75
CA GLY A 16 -10.57 1.36 6.62
C GLY A 16 -9.90 1.57 5.27
N THR A 17 -9.11 2.63 5.12
CA THR A 17 -8.34 2.91 3.90
C THR A 17 -7.27 1.85 3.66
N GLY A 18 -6.62 1.36 4.72
CA GLY A 18 -5.65 0.28 4.62
C GLY A 18 -6.23 -1.02 4.09
N TRP A 19 -7.44 -1.39 4.53
CA TRP A 19 -8.13 -2.58 4.03
C TRP A 19 -8.49 -2.46 2.54
N VAL A 20 -9.03 -1.30 2.13
CA VAL A 20 -9.35 -1.04 0.71
C VAL A 20 -8.08 -1.09 -0.14
N LEU A 21 -6.98 -0.54 0.35
CA LEU A 21 -5.69 -0.57 -0.34
C LEU A 21 -5.16 -2.00 -0.49
N CYS A 22 -5.28 -2.83 0.54
CA CYS A 22 -4.86 -4.23 0.47
C CYS A 22 -5.70 -5.03 -0.53
N ASP A 23 -7.02 -4.84 -0.54
CA ASP A 23 -7.94 -5.51 -1.46
C ASP A 23 -7.70 -5.12 -2.92
N ALA A 24 -7.47 -3.82 -3.16
CA ALA A 24 -7.12 -3.32 -4.48
C ALA A 24 -5.76 -3.88 -4.95
N LEU A 25 -4.75 -3.90 -4.06
CA LEU A 25 -3.45 -4.47 -4.35
C LEU A 25 -3.53 -5.97 -4.66
N ASP A 26 -4.26 -6.76 -3.86
CA ASP A 26 -4.49 -8.19 -4.13
C ASP A 26 -5.11 -8.39 -5.52
N THR A 27 -6.15 -7.61 -5.83
CA THR A 27 -6.81 -7.66 -7.14
C THR A 27 -5.82 -7.36 -8.27
N MET A 28 -4.99 -6.33 -8.12
CA MET A 28 -3.98 -5.95 -9.12
C MET A 28 -2.92 -7.03 -9.30
N VAL A 29 -2.39 -7.56 -8.20
CA VAL A 29 -1.37 -8.62 -8.19
C VAL A 29 -1.90 -9.89 -8.84
N ARG A 30 -3.08 -10.37 -8.42
CA ARG A 30 -3.65 -11.64 -8.89
C ARG A 30 -4.09 -11.61 -10.36
N ASN A 31 -4.47 -10.44 -10.87
CA ASN A 31 -4.90 -10.27 -12.25
C ASN A 31 -3.82 -9.67 -13.16
N ASN A 32 -2.62 -9.42 -12.64
CA ASN A 32 -1.52 -8.75 -13.34
C ASN A 32 -1.97 -7.44 -14.02
N ILE A 33 -2.82 -6.68 -13.33
CA ILE A 33 -3.26 -5.36 -13.78
C ILE A 33 -2.10 -4.42 -13.52
N GLN A 34 -1.59 -3.72 -14.54
CA GLN A 34 -0.47 -2.79 -14.40
C GLN A 34 -0.96 -1.34 -14.55
N PRO A 35 -0.39 -0.38 -13.82
CA PRO A 35 -0.60 1.04 -14.09
C PRO A 35 -0.23 1.36 -15.54
N SER A 36 -1.05 2.15 -16.22
CA SER A 36 -0.76 2.65 -17.56
C SER A 36 -1.04 4.15 -17.60
N TYR A 37 0.02 4.96 -17.64
CA TYR A 37 -0.07 6.42 -17.65
C TYR A 37 -0.47 7.00 -19.02
N GLU A 38 -0.81 6.15 -19.99
CA GLU A 38 -1.34 6.57 -21.29
C GLU A 38 -2.87 6.75 -21.26
N ASN A 39 -3.37 7.81 -21.89
CA ASN A 39 -4.80 8.17 -21.93
C ASN A 39 -5.74 7.14 -22.61
N ASN A 40 -5.20 6.01 -23.08
CA ASN A 40 -5.92 4.90 -23.73
C ASN A 40 -5.86 3.60 -22.91
N GLY A 41 -5.35 3.63 -21.67
CA GLY A 41 -5.34 2.47 -20.77
C GLY A 41 -6.73 1.91 -20.49
N SER A 42 -6.82 0.61 -20.21
CA SER A 42 -8.07 -0.03 -19.81
C SER A 42 -8.58 0.57 -18.49
N VAL A 43 -9.87 0.40 -18.17
CA VAL A 43 -10.47 0.89 -16.90
C VAL A 43 -9.70 0.35 -15.70
N GLU A 44 -9.25 -0.90 -15.77
CA GLU A 44 -8.43 -1.56 -14.76
C GLU A 44 -7.06 -0.89 -14.61
N SER A 45 -6.44 -0.47 -15.71
CA SER A 45 -5.14 0.23 -15.68
C SER A 45 -5.26 1.63 -15.09
N GLN A 46 -6.38 2.32 -15.33
CA GLN A 46 -6.69 3.61 -14.70
C GLN A 46 -6.95 3.48 -13.19
N LEU A 47 -7.62 2.41 -12.77
CA LEU A 47 -7.78 2.08 -11.35
C LEU A 47 -6.44 1.77 -10.69
N ALA A 48 -5.54 1.08 -11.39
CA ALA A 48 -4.17 0.85 -10.92
C ALA A 48 -3.36 2.15 -10.77
N ASN A 49 -3.54 3.13 -11.66
CA ASN A 49 -2.94 4.46 -11.51
C ASN A 49 -3.45 5.16 -10.24
N ASN A 50 -4.77 5.18 -10.01
CA ASN A 50 -5.35 5.79 -8.81
C ASN A 50 -4.83 5.12 -7.53
N MET A 51 -4.58 3.80 -7.58
CA MET A 51 -3.99 3.10 -6.46
C MET A 51 -2.53 3.48 -6.21
N ALA A 52 -1.73 3.64 -7.27
CA ALA A 52 -0.38 4.18 -7.14
C ALA A 52 -0.39 5.60 -6.55
N GLU A 53 -1.34 6.45 -6.95
CA GLU A 53 -1.53 7.79 -6.36
C GLU A 53 -1.88 7.72 -4.87
N ILE A 54 -2.74 6.79 -4.44
CA ILE A 54 -3.05 6.61 -3.01
C ILE A 54 -1.79 6.17 -2.23
N PHE A 55 -0.95 5.31 -2.81
CA PHE A 55 0.35 4.96 -2.24
C PHE A 55 1.25 6.19 -2.05
N GLU A 56 1.25 7.12 -3.01
CA GLU A 56 1.98 8.39 -2.90
C GLU A 56 1.39 9.30 -1.81
N VAL A 57 0.07 9.50 -1.80
CA VAL A 57 -0.61 10.34 -0.79
C VAL A 57 -0.39 9.80 0.63
N VAL A 58 -0.45 8.48 0.82
CA VAL A 58 -0.13 7.86 2.12
C VAL A 58 1.32 8.12 2.51
N SER A 59 2.24 8.09 1.53
CA SER A 59 3.65 8.32 1.76
C SER A 59 3.98 9.79 2.09
N GLU A 60 3.12 10.73 1.69
CA GLU A 60 3.18 12.13 2.10
C GLU A 60 2.61 12.38 3.50
N CYS A 61 2.04 11.37 4.15
CA CYS A 61 1.60 11.50 5.53
C CYS A 61 2.80 11.74 6.45
N GLU A 62 2.84 12.90 7.09
CA GLU A 62 3.92 13.30 8.01
C GLU A 62 4.00 12.45 9.30
N GLU A 63 3.10 11.47 9.46
CA GLU A 63 2.99 10.58 10.61
C GLU A 63 3.53 9.19 10.24
N PRO A 64 4.80 8.86 10.59
CA PRO A 64 5.43 7.59 10.22
C PRO A 64 4.65 6.35 10.67
N GLU A 65 3.90 6.48 11.77
CA GLU A 65 3.10 5.39 12.31
C GLU A 65 1.94 4.97 11.40
N VAL A 66 1.47 5.86 10.52
CA VAL A 66 0.47 5.51 9.50
C VAL A 66 1.11 4.63 8.42
N ILE A 67 2.32 4.98 7.98
CA ILE A 67 3.08 4.19 6.99
C ILE A 67 3.41 2.82 7.57
N ASP A 68 3.88 2.77 8.82
CA ASP A 68 4.16 1.52 9.54
C ASP A 68 2.91 0.63 9.65
N PHE A 69 1.80 1.21 10.09
CA PHE A 69 0.54 0.47 10.23
C PHE A 69 0.05 -0.10 8.90
N LEU A 70 0.11 0.69 7.82
CA LEU A 70 -0.33 0.23 6.50
C LEU A 70 0.62 -0.82 5.93
N ALA A 71 1.93 -0.69 6.16
CA ALA A 71 2.90 -1.69 5.77
C ALA A 71 2.67 -3.02 6.50
N GLU A 72 2.42 -2.98 7.81
CA GLU A 72 2.03 -4.16 8.59
C GLU A 72 0.77 -4.82 8.02
N LYS A 73 -0.26 -4.04 7.67
CA LYS A 73 -1.49 -4.57 7.08
C LYS A 73 -1.27 -5.23 5.74
N ILE A 74 -0.44 -4.66 4.86
CA ILE A 74 -0.09 -5.27 3.57
C ILE A 74 0.61 -6.61 3.79
N ILE A 75 1.55 -6.68 4.74
CA ILE A 75 2.27 -7.92 5.06
C ILE A 75 1.33 -8.98 5.64
N GLU A 76 0.48 -8.60 6.61
CA GLU A 76 -0.52 -9.48 7.19
C GLU A 76 -1.49 -10.02 6.12
N TYR A 77 -1.94 -9.15 5.21
CA TYR A 77 -2.86 -9.50 4.15
C TYR A 77 -2.22 -10.45 3.12
N ALA A 78 -1.00 -10.11 2.66
CA ALA A 78 -0.29 -10.91 1.66
C ALA A 78 0.06 -12.31 2.19
N GLY A 79 0.35 -12.43 3.49
CA GLY A 79 0.63 -13.71 4.14
C GLY A 79 1.73 -14.50 3.42
N ASN A 80 1.40 -15.70 2.94
CA ASN A 80 2.36 -16.55 2.22
C ASN A 80 2.74 -16.04 0.82
N ASP A 81 1.94 -15.13 0.25
CA ASP A 81 2.13 -14.58 -1.09
C ASP A 81 3.01 -13.31 -1.08
N ILE A 82 3.62 -12.95 0.06
CA ILE A 82 4.39 -11.69 0.23
C ILE A 82 5.44 -11.46 -0.87
N ASN A 83 6.15 -12.48 -1.34
CA ASN A 83 7.15 -12.33 -2.40
C ASN A 83 6.53 -11.92 -3.74
N MET A 84 5.30 -12.39 -4.03
CA MET A 84 4.57 -12.01 -5.24
C MET A 84 4.15 -10.54 -5.17
N TYR A 85 3.69 -10.10 -4.00
CA TYR A 85 3.34 -8.70 -3.74
C TYR A 85 4.55 -7.79 -3.85
N LEU A 86 5.66 -8.15 -3.18
CA LEU A 86 6.91 -7.38 -3.25
C LEU A 86 7.42 -7.24 -4.68
N SER A 87 7.37 -8.32 -5.46
CA SER A 87 7.79 -8.28 -6.87
C SER A 87 6.91 -7.35 -7.72
N TYR A 88 5.59 -7.38 -7.47
CA TYR A 88 4.65 -6.51 -8.17
C TYR A 88 4.85 -5.03 -7.76
N MET A 89 4.96 -4.75 -6.47
CA MET A 89 5.16 -3.38 -5.98
C MET A 89 6.51 -2.82 -6.39
N ASP A 90 7.58 -3.62 -6.43
CA ASP A 90 8.88 -3.18 -6.93
C ASP A 90 8.79 -2.73 -8.40
N ALA A 91 8.14 -3.55 -9.24
CA ALA A 91 8.01 -3.29 -10.68
C ALA A 91 7.17 -2.05 -11.01
N ASN A 92 6.19 -1.69 -10.16
CA ASN A 92 5.21 -0.65 -10.46
C ASN A 92 5.28 0.57 -9.53
N MET A 93 5.92 0.45 -8.37
CA MET A 93 5.91 1.42 -7.27
C MET A 93 7.25 1.41 -6.48
N GLY A 94 8.35 0.93 -7.06
CA GLY A 94 9.61 0.69 -6.35
C GLY A 94 10.23 1.91 -5.65
N ASP A 95 9.93 3.12 -6.12
CA ASP A 95 10.40 4.35 -5.49
C ASP A 95 9.52 4.84 -4.33
N ASN A 96 8.32 4.26 -4.16
CA ASN A 96 7.33 4.70 -3.20
C ASN A 96 7.75 4.39 -1.74
N PRO A 97 7.65 5.37 -0.81
CA PRO A 97 8.01 5.17 0.60
C PRO A 97 7.25 4.05 1.32
N LEU A 98 5.95 3.87 1.05
CA LEU A 98 5.18 2.75 1.60
C LEU A 98 5.71 1.40 1.12
N TYR A 99 6.04 1.26 -0.18
CA TYR A 99 6.68 0.05 -0.68
C TYR A 99 8.01 -0.22 0.01
N LYS A 100 8.90 0.78 0.10
CA LYS A 100 10.19 0.64 0.78
C LYS A 100 10.01 0.17 2.22
N ARG A 101 8.99 0.71 2.91
CA ARG A 101 8.68 0.30 4.27
C ARG A 101 8.18 -1.15 4.37
N VAL A 102 7.29 -1.56 3.47
CA VAL A 102 6.82 -2.97 3.37
C VAL A 102 8.01 -3.90 3.12
N TYR A 103 8.88 -3.57 2.17
CA TYR A 103 10.06 -4.37 1.86
C TYR A 103 10.99 -4.51 3.07
N GLU A 104 11.31 -3.41 3.75
CA GLU A 104 12.14 -3.44 4.95
C GLU A 104 11.56 -4.29 6.06
N MET A 105 10.25 -4.18 6.33
CA MET A 105 9.57 -4.93 7.38
C MET A 105 9.48 -6.42 7.04
N ALA A 106 9.18 -6.77 5.78
CA ALA A 106 9.06 -8.15 5.33
C ALA A 106 10.41 -8.90 5.27
N THR A 107 11.53 -8.19 5.10
CA THR A 107 12.87 -8.78 4.96
C THR A 107 13.69 -8.78 6.25
N LYS A 108 13.28 -8.04 7.28
CA LYS A 108 13.94 -7.99 8.60
C LYS A 108 13.31 -8.93 9.63
N GLY A 109 12.39 -9.81 9.21
CA GLY A 109 11.73 -10.83 10.04
C GLY A 109 12.59 -12.05 10.33
#